data_AF-F9EDU4-F1
#
_entry.id   AF-F9EDU4-F1
#
_cell.length_a   1.000
_cell.length_b   1.000
_cell.length_c   1.000
_cell.angle_alpha   90.00
_cell.angle_beta   90.00
_cell.angle_gamma   90.00
#
_symmetry.space_group_name_H-M   'P 1'
#
loop_
_entity.id
_entity.type
_entity.pdbx_description
1 polymer ?
#
loop_
_entity_poly.entity_id
_entity_poly.type
_entity_poly.pdbx_seq_one_letter_code
_entity_poly.pdbx_strand_id
1 'polypeptide(L)'
;MITCAAELTDGGYRVDYVADQPLTPTHQGLPLVANTTWPALEPHDLVVVPGWNQVVPDPLNDQMLGHVAAHWACGGHVASICAGALLLARAGILDDPTNPPLTLDELGRRLGMAGRTLARHFKAATGLTSQAYVTAARREHATALHDRGWTWQAAARAVGYADARSLRHRD
;
A
#
# COMPACT_ATOMS: atom_id res chain seq x y z
N MET A 1 -7.76 -8.50 18.65
CA MET A 1 -8.84 -7.52 18.81
C MET A 1 -9.37 -7.23 17.40
N ILE A 2 -10.57 -7.71 17.06
CA ILE A 2 -11.17 -7.49 15.74
C ILE A 2 -12.07 -6.26 15.90
N THR A 3 -11.62 -5.10 15.43
CA THR A 3 -12.49 -3.93 15.35
C THR A 3 -13.42 -4.15 14.16
N CYS A 4 -14.72 -4.19 14.43
CA CYS A 4 -15.75 -4.37 13.41
C CYS A 4 -15.91 -3.06 12.64
N ALA A 5 -16.03 -3.09 11.31
CA ALA A 5 -16.33 -1.89 10.51
C ALA A 5 -17.64 -1.20 10.94
N ALA A 6 -18.53 -1.90 11.67
CA ALA A 6 -19.74 -1.32 12.24
C ALA A 6 -19.47 -0.25 13.33
N GLU A 7 -18.33 -0.28 14.02
CA GLU A 7 -17.97 0.80 14.96
C GLU A 7 -17.53 2.09 14.24
N LEU A 8 -17.23 2.04 12.94
CA LEU A 8 -16.98 3.24 12.11
C LEU A 8 -18.28 3.95 11.70
N THR A 9 -19.41 3.24 11.68
CA THR A 9 -20.70 3.80 11.24
C THR A 9 -21.48 4.52 12.34
N ASP A 10 -21.21 4.23 13.62
CA ASP A 10 -21.74 5.02 14.75
C ASP A 10 -21.06 6.40 14.90
N GLY A 11 -20.04 6.69 14.07
CA GLY A 11 -19.20 7.90 14.13
C GLY A 11 -19.24 8.85 12.92
N GLY A 12 -20.16 8.67 11.96
CA GLY A 12 -20.40 9.65 10.89
C GLY A 12 -19.77 9.38 9.51
N TYR A 13 -19.29 8.16 9.24
CA TYR A 13 -18.80 7.77 7.91
C TYR A 13 -19.78 6.82 7.20
N ARG A 14 -20.02 7.06 5.91
CA ARG A 14 -20.59 6.06 4.99
C ARG A 14 -19.44 5.27 4.38
N VAL A 15 -19.53 3.94 4.43
CA VAL A 15 -18.50 3.03 3.89
C VAL A 15 -19.07 2.31 2.68
N ASP A 16 -18.41 2.49 1.53
CA ASP A 16 -18.71 1.81 0.28
C ASP A 16 -17.56 0.86 -0.08
N TYR A 17 -17.86 -0.41 -0.33
CA TYR A 17 -16.88 -1.38 -0.85
C TYR A 17 -16.97 -1.43 -2.37
N VAL A 18 -15.85 -1.25 -3.06
CA VAL A 18 -15.79 -1.23 -4.52
C VAL A 18 -14.74 -2.22 -5.01
N ALA A 19 -15.08 -3.00 -6.02
CA ALA A 19 -14.19 -3.96 -6.67
C ALA A 19 -14.55 -4.11 -8.16
N ASP A 20 -13.74 -4.85 -8.90
CA ASP A 20 -13.99 -5.18 -10.31
C ASP A 20 -15.10 -6.22 -10.51
N GLN A 21 -15.43 -6.96 -9.45
CA GLN A 21 -16.44 -8.00 -9.43
C GLN A 21 -17.26 -7.96 -8.13
N PRO A 22 -18.52 -8.41 -8.15
CA PRO A 22 -19.45 -8.23 -7.02
C PRO A 22 -19.13 -9.10 -5.79
N LEU A 23 -18.37 -10.19 -5.96
CA LEU A 23 -17.94 -11.07 -4.88
C LEU A 23 -16.41 -11.17 -4.90
N THR A 24 -15.75 -10.51 -3.96
CA THR A 24 -14.30 -10.49 -3.85
C THR A 24 -13.84 -11.43 -2.73
N PRO A 25 -13.01 -12.45 -3.00
CA PRO A 25 -12.50 -13.31 -1.95
C PRO A 25 -11.54 -12.55 -1.04
N THR A 26 -11.76 -12.61 0.26
CA THR A 26 -10.81 -12.12 1.26
C THR A 26 -9.71 -13.15 1.52
N HIS A 27 -8.62 -12.72 2.15
CA HIS A 27 -7.54 -13.62 2.55
C HIS A 27 -8.02 -14.77 3.47
N GLN A 28 -9.08 -14.54 4.26
CA GLN A 28 -9.66 -15.54 5.15
C GLN A 28 -10.58 -16.54 4.44
N GLY A 29 -10.71 -16.45 3.12
CA GLY A 29 -11.60 -17.31 2.33
C GLY A 29 -13.08 -16.92 2.39
N LEU A 30 -13.41 -15.79 3.03
CA LEU A 30 -14.76 -15.25 3.08
C LEU A 30 -15.01 -14.31 1.90
N PRO A 31 -16.14 -14.40 1.18
CA PRO A 31 -16.46 -13.46 0.13
C PRO A 31 -16.94 -12.12 0.71
N LEU A 32 -16.40 -11.01 0.20
CA LEU A 32 -16.88 -9.66 0.43
C LEU A 32 -17.80 -9.27 -0.73
N VAL A 33 -18.98 -8.74 -0.41
CA VAL A 33 -19.88 -8.14 -1.42
C VAL A 33 -19.40 -6.72 -1.69
N ALA A 34 -19.13 -6.41 -2.96
CA ALA A 34 -18.63 -5.11 -3.38
C ALA A 34 -19.46 -4.56 -4.56
N ASN A 35 -19.56 -3.24 -4.65
CA ASN A 35 -20.09 -2.56 -5.80
C ASN A 35 -19.09 -2.65 -6.96
N THR A 36 -19.58 -2.89 -8.17
CA THR A 36 -18.76 -2.80 -9.40
C THR A 36 -18.75 -1.40 -10.01
N THR A 37 -19.57 -0.51 -9.47
CA THR A 37 -19.64 0.90 -9.84
C THR A 37 -19.14 1.74 -8.68
N TRP A 38 -18.22 2.67 -8.97
CA TRP A 38 -17.71 3.60 -7.98
C TRP A 38 -18.81 4.62 -7.60
N PRO A 39 -18.97 4.97 -6.31
CA PRO A 39 -19.77 6.12 -5.94
C PRO A 39 -19.13 7.40 -6.51
N ALA A 40 -19.92 8.46 -6.63
CA ALA A 40 -19.36 9.78 -6.85
C ALA A 40 -18.49 10.16 -5.64
N LEU A 41 -17.22 10.49 -5.90
CA LEU A 41 -16.26 10.89 -4.87
C LEU A 41 -16.16 12.41 -4.79
N GLU A 42 -16.17 12.93 -3.57
CA GLU A 42 -15.93 14.32 -3.24
C GLU A 42 -14.54 14.49 -2.60
N PRO A 43 -13.89 15.66 -2.66
CA PRO A 43 -12.51 15.83 -2.18
C PRO A 43 -12.28 15.46 -0.70
N HIS A 44 -13.32 15.49 0.14
CA HIS A 44 -13.20 15.06 1.55
C HIS A 44 -13.28 13.55 1.76
N ASP A 45 -13.60 12.78 0.71
CA ASP A 45 -13.74 11.33 0.82
C ASP A 45 -12.36 10.66 0.93
N LEU A 46 -12.32 9.62 1.76
CA LEU A 46 -11.14 8.78 1.93
C LEU A 46 -11.27 7.50 1.12
N VAL A 47 -10.41 7.32 0.13
CA VAL A 47 -10.26 6.05 -0.57
C VAL A 47 -9.19 5.21 0.12
N VAL A 48 -9.57 4.03 0.63
CA VAL A 48 -8.64 3.09 1.25
C VAL A 48 -8.36 1.92 0.32
N VAL A 49 -7.11 1.73 -0.08
CA VAL A 49 -6.67 0.59 -0.88
C VAL A 49 -6.14 -0.52 0.04
N PRO A 50 -6.88 -1.61 0.25
CA PRO A 50 -6.42 -2.70 1.11
C PRO A 50 -5.27 -3.49 0.46
N GLY A 51 -4.58 -4.27 1.28
CA GLY A 51 -3.63 -5.25 0.77
C GLY A 51 -4.32 -6.48 0.21
N TRP A 52 -3.72 -7.08 -0.81
CA TRP A 52 -4.11 -8.40 -1.32
C TRP A 52 -2.97 -9.39 -1.15
N ASN A 53 -3.30 -10.68 -1.19
CA ASN A 53 -2.30 -11.71 -1.29
C ASN A 53 -1.82 -11.81 -2.74
N GLN A 54 -0.52 -11.76 -2.91
CA GLN A 54 0.22 -11.88 -4.16
C GLN A 54 0.05 -13.25 -4.86
N VAL A 55 -0.64 -14.21 -4.24
CA VAL A 55 -0.94 -15.56 -4.79
C VAL A 55 -2.12 -15.55 -5.78
N VAL A 56 -3.01 -14.55 -5.72
CA VAL A 56 -4.02 -14.31 -6.78
C VAL A 56 -3.44 -13.41 -7.87
N PRO A 57 -3.93 -13.50 -9.13
CA PRO A 57 -3.56 -12.56 -10.19
C PRO A 57 -3.67 -11.12 -9.70
N ASP A 58 -2.78 -10.26 -10.22
CA ASP A 58 -2.73 -8.83 -9.86
C ASP A 58 -4.15 -8.23 -9.98
N PRO A 59 -4.82 -7.87 -8.88
CA PRO A 59 -6.21 -7.40 -8.92
C PRO A 59 -6.29 -5.95 -9.45
N LEU A 60 -5.15 -5.35 -9.76
CA LEU A 60 -5.07 -3.99 -10.27
C LEU A 60 -5.42 -3.97 -11.75
N ASN A 61 -6.55 -3.34 -12.06
CA ASN A 61 -6.92 -2.97 -13.42
C ASN A 61 -6.81 -1.45 -13.63
N ASP A 62 -6.74 -1.04 -14.90
CA ASP A 62 -6.57 0.36 -15.29
C ASP A 62 -7.74 1.25 -14.83
N GLN A 63 -8.94 0.69 -14.70
CA GLN A 63 -10.11 1.43 -14.23
C GLN A 63 -9.96 1.83 -12.75
N MET A 64 -9.61 0.89 -11.87
CA MET A 64 -9.36 1.15 -10.45
C MET A 64 -8.20 2.13 -10.29
N LEU A 65 -7.12 1.94 -11.06
CA LEU A 65 -6.00 2.86 -11.08
C LEU A 65 -6.43 4.29 -11.45
N GLY A 66 -7.22 4.42 -12.52
CA GLY A 66 -7.73 5.71 -13.00
C GLY A 66 -8.61 6.42 -11.98
N HIS A 67 -9.52 5.70 -11.30
CA HIS A 67 -10.36 6.29 -10.26
C HIS A 67 -9.53 6.81 -9.07
N VAL A 68 -8.58 6.01 -8.58
CA VAL A 68 -7.72 6.42 -7.45
C VAL A 68 -6.83 7.61 -7.82
N ALA A 69 -6.23 7.59 -9.00
CA ALA A 69 -5.40 8.69 -9.50
C ALA A 69 -6.21 9.97 -9.70
N ALA A 70 -7.42 9.88 -10.28
CA ALA A 70 -8.30 11.04 -10.48
C ALA A 70 -8.76 11.65 -9.15
N HIS A 71 -9.12 10.81 -8.17
CA HIS A 71 -9.50 11.29 -6.83
C HIS A 71 -8.37 12.06 -6.16
N TRP A 72 -7.16 11.51 -6.18
CA TRP A 72 -5.97 12.17 -5.67
C TRP A 72 -5.68 13.49 -6.39
N ALA A 73 -5.75 13.52 -7.72
CA ALA A 73 -5.49 14.72 -8.52
C ALA A 73 -6.48 15.87 -8.23
N CYS A 74 -7.69 15.56 -7.77
CA CYS A 74 -8.70 16.53 -7.35
C CYS A 74 -8.54 17.01 -5.89
N GLY A 75 -7.44 16.63 -5.20
CA GLY A 75 -7.20 16.96 -3.79
C GLY A 75 -7.84 15.99 -2.80
N GLY A 76 -8.34 14.85 -3.29
CA GLY A 76 -8.92 13.79 -2.47
C GLY A 76 -7.91 13.05 -1.60
N HIS A 77 -8.39 12.41 -0.54
CA HIS A 77 -7.54 11.60 0.34
C HIS A 77 -7.48 10.14 -0.10
N VAL A 78 -6.26 9.60 -0.19
CA VAL A 78 -6.00 8.19 -0.48
C VAL A 78 -5.09 7.60 0.61
N ALA A 79 -5.48 6.45 1.13
CA ALA A 79 -4.67 5.65 2.06
C ALA A 79 -4.49 4.24 1.52
N SER A 80 -3.44 3.54 1.96
CA SER A 80 -3.24 2.13 1.61
C SER A 80 -2.71 1.30 2.77
N ILE A 81 -2.90 -0.02 2.67
CA ILE A 81 -2.42 -1.00 3.63
C ILE A 81 -1.68 -2.12 2.89
N CYS A 82 -0.53 -2.55 3.40
CA CYS A 82 0.22 -3.71 2.89
C CYS A 82 0.51 -3.56 1.37
N ALA A 83 0.17 -4.56 0.56
CA ALA A 83 0.36 -4.56 -0.90
C ALA A 83 -0.45 -3.45 -1.62
N GLY A 84 -1.45 -2.84 -0.97
CA GLY A 84 -2.20 -1.68 -1.46
C GLY A 84 -1.31 -0.52 -1.89
N ALA A 85 -0.15 -0.37 -1.25
CA ALA A 85 0.84 0.65 -1.60
C ALA A 85 1.36 0.51 -3.04
N LEU A 86 1.33 -0.69 -3.64
CA LEU A 86 1.71 -0.91 -5.03
C LEU A 86 0.74 -0.22 -6.01
N LEU A 87 -0.55 -0.14 -5.67
CA LEU A 87 -1.53 0.62 -6.45
C LEU A 87 -1.16 2.10 -6.40
N LEU A 88 -0.94 2.66 -5.21
CA LEU A 88 -0.58 4.07 -5.04
C LEU A 88 0.73 4.41 -5.78
N ALA A 89 1.71 3.50 -5.77
CA ALA A 89 2.94 3.65 -6.54
C ALA A 89 2.64 3.74 -8.04
N ARG A 90 1.86 2.80 -8.59
CA ARG A 90 1.46 2.83 -10.01
C ARG A 90 0.58 4.02 -10.37
N ALA A 91 -0.19 4.54 -9.42
CA ALA A 91 -1.02 5.74 -9.59
C ALA A 91 -0.17 7.02 -9.57
N GLY A 92 1.14 6.93 -9.32
CA GLY A 92 2.03 8.08 -9.19
C GLY A 92 1.88 8.85 -7.87
N ILE A 93 1.05 8.37 -6.94
CA ILE A 93 0.74 9.07 -5.68
C ILE A 93 1.95 9.09 -4.75
N LEU A 94 2.75 8.02 -4.72
CA LEU A 94 3.93 7.95 -3.84
C LEU A 94 5.11 8.80 -4.33
N ASP A 95 5.09 9.20 -5.59
CA ASP A 95 6.11 10.05 -6.21
C ASP A 95 5.63 11.50 -6.38
N ASP A 96 4.43 11.82 -5.88
CA ASP A 96 3.86 13.16 -5.96
C ASP A 96 4.71 14.16 -5.12
N PRO A 97 5.31 15.19 -5.74
CA PRO A 97 6.12 16.16 -5.02
C PRO A 97 5.35 16.99 -3.98
N THR A 98 4.02 17.03 -4.09
CA THR A 98 3.13 17.70 -3.13
C THR A 98 2.89 16.88 -1.86
N ASN A 99 3.25 15.58 -1.87
CA ASN A 99 3.13 14.66 -0.74
C ASN A 99 4.47 13.94 -0.47
N PRO A 100 5.50 14.66 -0.02
CA PRO A 100 6.82 14.07 0.21
C PRO A 100 6.77 13.00 1.32
N PRO A 101 7.58 11.92 1.22
CA PRO A 101 7.65 10.90 2.26
C PRO A 101 7.96 11.47 3.64
N LEU A 102 7.25 10.98 4.66
CA LEU A 102 7.50 11.38 6.05
C LEU A 102 8.87 10.88 6.52
N THR A 103 9.65 11.78 7.12
CA THR A 103 10.87 11.38 7.83
C THR A 103 10.52 10.71 9.16
N LEU A 104 11.46 9.97 9.73
CA LEU A 104 11.27 9.37 11.06
C LEU A 104 11.03 10.41 12.15
N ASP A 105 11.63 11.60 12.03
CA ASP A 105 11.41 12.70 12.98
C ASP A 105 10.02 13.31 12.82
N GLU A 106 9.54 13.47 11.59
CA GLU A 106 8.17 13.92 11.31
C GLU A 106 7.14 12.93 11.86
N LEU A 107 7.30 11.65 11.53
CA LEU A 107 6.41 10.59 12.02
C LEU A 107 6.48 10.47 13.54
N GLY A 108 7.68 10.56 14.12
CA GLY A 108 7.85 10.58 15.57
C GLY A 108 7.06 11.71 16.22
N ARG A 109 7.16 12.93 15.68
CA ARG A 109 6.45 14.11 16.21
C ARG A 109 4.94 13.91 16.21
N ARG A 110 4.38 13.35 15.14
CA ARG A 110 2.95 13.01 15.03
C ARG A 110 2.50 11.96 16.06
N LEU A 111 3.42 11.06 16.44
CA LEU A 111 3.20 10.02 17.45
C LEU A 111 3.59 10.48 18.88
N GLY A 112 3.91 11.75 19.08
CA GLY A 112 4.28 12.29 20.40
C GLY A 112 5.66 11.83 20.91
N MET A 113 6.60 11.48 20.03
CA MET A 113 7.94 11.03 20.42
C MET A 113 9.06 11.55 19.51
N ALA A 114 10.31 11.47 19.97
CA ALA A 114 11.46 11.75 19.11
C ALA A 114 11.63 10.67 18.04
N GLY A 115 12.08 11.03 16.82
CA GLY A 115 12.28 10.05 15.73
C GLY A 115 13.28 8.94 16.06
N ARG A 116 14.28 9.22 16.91
CA ARG A 116 15.19 8.19 17.45
C ARG A 116 14.48 7.16 18.34
N THR A 117 13.49 7.59 19.11
CA THR A 117 12.67 6.66 19.93
C THR A 117 11.80 5.81 19.03
N LEU A 118 11.19 6.40 18.01
CA LEU A 118 10.44 5.67 16.99
C LEU A 118 11.31 4.63 16.28
N ALA A 119 12.50 5.02 15.82
CA ALA A 119 13.45 4.11 15.18
C ALA A 119 13.84 2.92 16.08
N ARG A 120 14.03 3.18 17.38
CA ARG A 120 14.32 2.15 18.38
C ARG A 120 13.13 1.21 18.58
N HIS A 121 11.91 1.74 18.70
CA HIS A 121 10.70 0.93 18.81
C HIS A 121 10.48 0.07 17.57
N PHE A 122 10.69 0.64 16.37
CA PHE A 122 10.62 -0.10 15.12
C PHE A 122 11.62 -1.27 15.11
N LYS A 123 12.88 -1.02 15.50
CA LYS A 123 13.89 -2.07 15.58
C LYS A 123 13.55 -3.13 16.63
N ALA A 124 13.04 -2.73 17.79
CA ALA A 124 12.62 -3.67 18.81
C ALA A 124 11.46 -4.57 18.34
N ALA A 125 10.52 -4.02 17.57
CA ALA A 125 9.36 -4.76 17.07
C ALA A 125 9.68 -5.65 15.86
N THR A 126 10.56 -5.21 14.95
CA THR A 126 10.84 -5.91 13.68
C THR A 126 12.16 -6.68 13.66
N GLY A 127 13.04 -6.45 14.63
CA GLY A 127 14.42 -6.92 14.63
C GLY A 127 15.37 -6.17 13.67
N LEU A 128 14.84 -5.31 12.79
CA LEU A 128 15.57 -4.63 11.73
C LEU A 128 15.54 -3.11 11.92
N THR A 129 16.58 -2.41 11.44
CA THR A 129 16.44 -0.96 11.25
C THR A 129 15.41 -0.69 10.15
N SER A 130 14.78 0.48 10.14
CA SER A 130 13.82 0.85 9.08
C SER A 130 14.41 0.70 7.67
N GLN A 131 15.67 1.12 7.48
CA GLN A 131 16.37 0.98 6.21
C GLN A 131 16.66 -0.49 5.84
N ALA A 132 17.05 -1.32 6.81
CA ALA A 132 17.27 -2.75 6.58
C ALA A 132 15.94 -3.46 6.27
N TYR A 133 14.85 -3.08 6.94
CA TYR A 133 13.52 -3.59 6.68
C TYR A 133 13.05 -3.26 5.25
N VAL A 134 13.17 -2.00 4.82
CA VAL A 134 12.82 -1.61 3.44
C VAL A 134 13.67 -2.36 2.41
N THR A 135 14.96 -2.52 2.68
CA THR A 135 15.85 -3.30 1.81
C THR A 135 15.40 -4.76 1.71
N ALA A 136 15.09 -5.40 2.84
CA ALA A 136 14.61 -6.78 2.88
C ALA A 136 13.27 -6.93 2.15
N ALA A 137 12.31 -6.05 2.40
CA ALA A 137 11.01 -6.05 1.74
C ALA A 137 11.13 -5.88 0.20
N ARG A 138 12.01 -4.98 -0.26
CA ARG A 138 12.28 -4.81 -1.70
C ARG A 138 12.86 -6.09 -2.32
N ARG A 139 13.75 -6.79 -1.60
CA ARG A 139 14.34 -8.06 -2.08
C ARG A 139 13.29 -9.17 -2.14
N GLU A 140 12.52 -9.34 -1.09
CA GLU A 140 11.41 -10.30 -1.04
C GLU A 140 10.43 -10.08 -2.20
N HIS A 141 10.04 -8.82 -2.43
CA HIS A 141 9.14 -8.49 -3.54
C HIS A 141 9.76 -8.75 -4.92
N ALA A 142 11.05 -8.45 -5.10
CA ALA A 142 11.75 -8.76 -6.35
C ALA A 142 11.84 -10.27 -6.61
N THR A 143 12.08 -11.08 -5.58
CA THR A 143 12.05 -12.55 -5.68
C THR A 143 10.66 -13.03 -6.07
N ALA A 144 9.60 -12.53 -5.40
CA ALA A 144 8.22 -12.90 -5.73
C ALA A 144 7.81 -12.53 -7.17
N LEU A 145 8.31 -11.40 -7.70
CA LEU A 145 8.10 -11.03 -9.10
C LEU A 145 8.85 -11.99 -10.05
N HIS A 146 10.09 -12.35 -9.71
CA HIS A 146 10.89 -13.29 -10.49
C HIS A 146 10.25 -14.67 -10.57
N ASP A 147 9.73 -15.18 -9.46
CA ASP A 147 9.01 -16.46 -9.39
C ASP A 147 7.76 -16.49 -10.29
N ARG A 148 7.21 -15.31 -10.64
CA ARG A 148 6.12 -15.16 -11.63
C ARG A 148 6.59 -14.95 -13.07
N GLY A 149 7.87 -15.20 -13.35
CA GLY A 149 8.45 -15.14 -14.70
C GLY A 149 9.00 -13.78 -15.10
N TRP A 150 9.05 -12.78 -14.20
CA TRP A 150 9.72 -11.52 -14.50
C TRP A 150 11.23 -11.73 -14.57
N THR A 151 11.92 -11.03 -15.48
CA THR A 151 13.39 -11.02 -15.44
C THR A 151 13.87 -10.29 -14.18
N TRP A 152 15.02 -10.70 -13.63
CA TRP A 152 15.63 -10.01 -12.49
C TRP A 152 15.83 -8.51 -12.72
N GLN A 153 16.11 -8.11 -13.97
CA GLN A 153 16.27 -6.70 -14.33
C GLN A 153 14.96 -5.93 -14.22
N ALA A 154 13.85 -6.50 -14.71
CA ALA A 154 12.53 -5.90 -14.62
C ALA A 154 12.05 -5.85 -13.16
N ALA A 155 12.24 -6.93 -12.40
CA ALA A 155 11.91 -7.00 -10.98
C ALA A 155 12.70 -5.97 -10.15
N ALA A 156 14.00 -5.84 -10.38
CA ALA A 156 14.85 -4.85 -9.69
C ALA A 156 14.35 -3.42 -9.88
N ARG A 157 14.03 -3.04 -11.12
CA ARG A 157 13.48 -1.70 -11.43
C ARG A 157 12.13 -1.48 -10.77
N ALA A 158 11.24 -2.48 -10.82
CA ALA A 158 9.90 -2.39 -10.22
C ALA A 158 9.95 -2.15 -8.70
N VAL A 159 10.98 -2.63 -8.01
CA VAL A 159 11.14 -2.44 -6.56
C VAL A 159 12.06 -1.26 -6.17
N GLY A 160 12.45 -0.44 -7.15
CA GLY A 160 13.22 0.79 -6.91
C GLY A 160 14.74 0.63 -6.90
N TYR A 161 15.30 -0.43 -7.49
CA TYR A 161 16.73 -0.55 -7.78
C TYR A 161 17.04 -0.16 -9.23
N ALA A 162 18.21 0.42 -9.47
CA ALA A 162 18.65 0.77 -10.82
C ALA A 162 18.88 -0.47 -11.71
N ASP A 163 19.44 -1.53 -11.13
CA ASP A 163 19.70 -2.79 -11.85
C ASP A 163 19.64 -4.04 -10.95
N ALA A 164 19.65 -5.21 -11.61
CA ALA A 164 19.61 -6.51 -10.94
C ALA A 164 20.86 -6.83 -10.09
N ARG A 165 21.96 -6.10 -10.25
CA ARG A 165 23.15 -6.31 -9.40
C ARG A 165 22.90 -5.79 -7.99
N SER A 166 22.10 -4.74 -7.82
CA SER A 166 21.75 -4.21 -6.49
C SER A 166 20.94 -5.18 -5.63
N LEU A 167 20.23 -6.13 -6.24
CA LEU A 167 19.55 -7.22 -5.53
C LEU A 167 20.53 -8.24 -4.94
N ARG A 168 21.73 -8.34 -5.52
CA ARG A 168 22.79 -9.23 -5.08
C ARG A 168 23.69 -8.48 -4.10
N HIS A 169 23.54 -8.70 -2.81
CA HIS A 169 24.62 -8.40 -1.86
C HIS A 169 24.68 -9.37 -0.69
N ARG A 170 25.82 -10.09 -0.71
CA ARG A 170 26.58 -10.84 0.30
C ARG A 170 25.91 -11.13 1.65
N ASP A 171 25.77 -12.42 1.91
CA ASP A 171 25.69 -13.02 3.25
C ASP A 171 26.77 -12.47 4.20
#